data_AF-A0A349Q056-F1
#
_entry.id   AF-A0A349Q056-F1
#
_cell.length_a   1.000
_cell.length_b   1.000
_cell.length_c   1.000
_cell.angle_alpha   90.00
_cell.angle_beta   90.00
_cell.angle_gamma   90.00
#
_symmetry.space_group_name_H-M   'P 1'
#
loop_
_entity.id
_entity.type
_entity.pdbx_description
1 polymer ?
#
loop_
_entity_poly.entity_id
_entity_poly.type
_entity_poly.pdbx_seq_one_letter_code
_entity_poly.pdbx_strand_id
1 'polypeptide(L)'
;IRELIHDPLFPERNIILEQFTAFTFKMHQAKVNFLDHSPGNTLVVKKDSGQYDFYLIDLNRMNFRNLSIEERMDNFKKMWLSKTMVKVIAKAYAKLSNEPEEKLNAILLQKTIQFKRKITKKKYLKRKIGRK
;
A
#
# COMPACT_ATOMS: atom_id res chain seq x y z
N ILE A 1 6.25 8.68 -1.57
CA ILE A 1 5.27 7.82 -2.30
C ILE A 1 4.08 8.57 -2.88
N ARG A 2 3.56 9.63 -2.24
CA ARG A 2 2.36 10.35 -2.71
C ARG A 2 2.40 10.72 -4.22
N GLU A 3 3.50 11.29 -4.70
CA GLU A 3 3.66 11.69 -6.11
C GLU A 3 3.47 10.50 -7.08
N LEU A 4 4.10 9.37 -6.79
CA LEU A 4 3.99 8.13 -7.57
C LEU A 4 2.56 7.59 -7.72
N ILE A 5 1.68 7.87 -6.75
CA ILE A 5 0.27 7.47 -6.81
C ILE A 5 -0.53 8.37 -7.75
N HIS A 6 -0.18 9.65 -7.82
CA HIS A 6 -0.91 10.65 -8.58
C HIS A 6 -0.40 10.81 -10.02
N ASP A 7 0.85 10.47 -10.28
CA ASP A 7 1.46 10.50 -11.60
C ASP A 7 1.64 9.08 -12.18
N PRO A 8 0.83 8.69 -13.18
CA PRO A 8 0.98 7.40 -13.87
C PRO A 8 2.27 7.28 -14.70
N LEU A 9 2.85 8.40 -15.14
CA LEU A 9 4.05 8.47 -15.98
C LEU A 9 5.33 8.69 -15.16
N PHE A 10 5.22 8.60 -13.83
CA PHE A 10 6.36 8.75 -12.94
C PHE A 10 7.51 7.81 -13.36
N PRO A 11 8.74 8.32 -13.54
CA PRO A 11 9.88 7.50 -13.95
C PRO A 11 10.10 6.32 -12.99
N GLU A 12 10.45 5.15 -13.53
CA GLU A 12 10.78 3.97 -12.72
C GLU A 12 9.64 3.51 -11.78
N ARG A 13 8.40 3.91 -12.05
CA ARG A 13 7.24 3.64 -11.18
C ARG A 13 7.07 2.17 -10.79
N ASN A 14 7.26 1.24 -11.73
CA ASN A 14 7.17 -0.19 -11.43
C ASN A 14 8.32 -0.66 -10.54
N ILE A 15 9.54 -0.18 -10.79
CA ILE A 15 10.74 -0.51 -9.98
C ILE A 15 10.52 -0.05 -8.54
N ILE A 16 10.04 1.18 -8.34
CA ILE A 16 9.75 1.70 -6.99
C ILE A 16 8.65 0.88 -6.32
N LEU A 17 7.60 0.47 -7.05
CA LEU A 17 6.52 -0.36 -6.50
C LEU A 17 7.00 -1.75 -6.10
N GLU A 18 7.86 -2.38 -6.91
CA GLU A 18 8.45 -3.68 -6.60
C GLU A 18 9.34 -3.60 -5.35
N GLN A 19 10.23 -2.59 -5.26
CA GLN A 19 11.08 -2.40 -4.09
C GLN A 19 10.28 -2.01 -2.83
N PHE A 20 9.25 -1.17 -2.98
CA PHE A 20 8.32 -0.84 -1.89
C PHE A 20 7.57 -2.07 -1.39
N THR A 21 7.19 -2.98 -2.30
CA THR A 21 6.54 -4.24 -1.95
C THR A 21 7.49 -5.12 -1.16
N ALA A 22 8.76 -5.23 -1.57
CA ALA A 22 9.78 -5.97 -0.83
C ALA A 22 10.03 -5.37 0.56
N PHE A 23 10.09 -4.05 0.67
CA PHE A 23 10.18 -3.34 1.95
C PHE A 23 9.00 -3.67 2.88
N THR A 24 7.77 -3.55 2.38
CA THR A 24 6.56 -3.82 3.16
C THR A 24 6.46 -5.32 3.52
N PHE A 25 6.91 -6.22 2.64
CA PHE A 25 7.00 -7.64 2.94
C PHE A 25 7.97 -7.93 4.10
N LYS A 26 9.16 -7.32 4.10
CA LYS A 26 10.12 -7.44 5.23
C LYS A 26 9.49 -6.97 6.54
N MET A 27 8.77 -5.85 6.52
CA MET A 27 8.00 -5.37 7.68
C MET A 27 6.97 -6.40 8.17
N HIS A 28 6.21 -7.01 7.26
CA HIS A 28 5.25 -8.06 7.62
C HIS A 28 5.90 -9.35 8.17
N GLN A 29 7.08 -9.71 7.65
CA GLN A 29 7.87 -10.84 8.18
C GLN A 29 8.40 -10.56 9.58
N ALA A 30 8.76 -9.31 9.85
CA ALA A 30 9.09 -8.82 11.19
C ALA A 30 7.85 -8.69 12.11
N LYS A 31 6.68 -9.21 11.72
CA LYS A 31 5.43 -9.18 12.49
C LYS A 31 4.94 -7.76 12.78
N VAL A 32 5.24 -6.80 11.90
CA VAL A 32 4.80 -5.40 12.07
C VAL A 32 3.56 -5.13 11.22
N ASN A 33 2.45 -4.80 11.89
CA ASN A 33 1.26 -4.25 11.27
C ASN A 33 1.25 -2.73 11.47
N PHE A 34 1.66 -1.98 10.44
CA PHE A 34 1.70 -0.53 10.50
C PHE A 34 0.31 0.06 10.19
N LEU A 35 -0.46 0.42 11.23
CA LEU A 35 -1.87 0.77 11.04
C LEU A 35 -2.04 2.03 10.18
N ASP A 36 -1.06 2.92 10.16
CA ASP A 36 -1.07 4.15 9.37
C ASP A 36 -0.18 4.09 8.12
N HIS A 37 -0.04 2.88 7.56
CA HIS A 37 0.65 2.63 6.29
C HIS A 37 -0.03 3.36 5.13
N SER A 38 0.41 4.58 4.87
CA SER A 38 -0.19 5.50 3.91
C SER A 38 0.89 6.24 3.14
N PRO A 39 0.56 6.85 1.99
CA PRO A 39 1.56 7.47 1.12
C PRO A 39 2.32 8.63 1.75
N GLY A 40 1.73 9.25 2.78
CA GLY A 40 2.34 10.34 3.55
C GLY A 40 3.25 9.83 4.67
N ASN A 41 3.13 8.56 5.05
CA ASN A 41 3.90 7.95 6.14
C ASN A 41 5.03 7.04 5.63
N THR A 42 5.36 7.15 4.34
CA THR A 42 6.50 6.47 3.73
C THR A 42 7.31 7.46 2.91
N LEU A 43 8.51 7.76 3.41
CA LEU A 43 9.53 8.50 2.67
C LEU A 43 10.21 7.56 1.68
N VAL A 44 10.53 8.09 0.51
CA VAL A 44 11.28 7.38 -0.54
C VAL A 44 12.50 8.22 -0.85
N VAL A 45 13.67 7.62 -0.73
CA VAL A 45 14.94 8.26 -1.06
C VAL A 45 15.54 7.50 -2.22
N LYS A 46 15.70 8.18 -3.36
CA LYS A 46 16.40 7.60 -4.52
C LYS A 46 17.88 7.46 -4.19
N LYS A 47 18.43 6.30 -4.52
CA LYS A 47 19.87 6.01 -4.48
C LYS A 47 20.40 5.91 -5.90
N ASP A 48 21.71 5.71 -6.00
CA ASP A 48 22.35 5.39 -7.27
C ASP A 48 21.84 4.07 -7.84
N SER A 49 22.00 3.91 -9.16
CA SER A 49 21.73 2.64 -9.85
C SER A 49 20.29 2.11 -9.73
N GLY A 50 19.29 3.00 -9.66
CA GLY A 50 17.87 2.61 -9.68
C GLY A 50 17.37 1.97 -8.37
N GLN A 51 18.12 2.13 -7.28
CA GLN A 51 17.71 1.66 -5.95
C GLN A 51 16.99 2.75 -5.17
N TYR A 52 16.12 2.33 -4.25
CA TYR A 52 15.30 3.20 -3.44
C TYR A 52 15.28 2.73 -1.98
N ASP A 53 15.57 3.66 -1.08
CA ASP A 53 15.38 3.45 0.36
C ASP A 53 13.98 3.90 0.77
N PHE A 54 13.36 3.13 1.66
CA PHE A 54 12.03 3.39 2.20
C PHE A 54 12.12 3.56 3.71
N TYR A 55 11.56 4.65 4.22
CA TYR A 55 11.50 4.93 5.65
C TYR A 55 10.05 5.15 6.08
N LEU A 56 9.65 4.50 7.16
CA LEU A 56 8.37 4.75 7.81
C LEU A 56 8.53 5.95 8.75
N ILE A 57 7.56 6.86 8.70
CA ILE A 57 7.45 7.97 9.65
C ILE A 57 6.12 7.86 10.39
N ASP A 58 6.00 8.56 11.52
CA ASP A 58 4.84 8.48 12.41
C ASP A 58 4.55 7.04 12.88
N LEU A 59 5.49 6.49 13.66
CA LEU A 59 5.50 5.10 14.12
C LEU A 59 4.55 4.84 15.31
N ASN A 60 3.74 5.83 15.70
CA ASN A 60 2.93 5.81 16.91
C ASN A 60 1.87 4.68 16.95
N ARG A 61 1.51 4.11 15.78
CA ARG A 61 0.42 3.13 15.65
C ARG A 61 0.87 1.86 14.94
N MET A 62 2.00 1.30 15.39
CA MET A 62 2.44 -0.04 15.03
C MET A 62 1.86 -1.09 15.97
N ASN A 63 1.44 -2.23 15.42
CA ASN A 63 1.04 -3.40 16.19
C ASN A 63 1.94 -4.58 15.83
N PHE A 64 2.61 -5.15 16.83
CA PHE A 64 3.56 -6.26 16.66
C PHE A 64 2.87 -7.60 16.86
N ARG A 65 2.50 -8.25 15.76
CA ARG A 65 1.81 -9.54 15.75
C ARG A 65 1.97 -10.24 14.42
N ASN A 66 1.73 -11.55 14.41
CA ASN A 66 1.60 -12.27 13.16
C ASN A 66 0.41 -11.71 12.35
N LEU A 67 0.61 -11.57 11.04
CA LEU A 67 -0.42 -11.15 10.10
C LEU A 67 -0.75 -12.29 9.15
N SER A 68 -2.04 -12.57 8.96
CA SER A 68 -2.49 -13.42 7.85
C SER A 68 -2.23 -12.73 6.50
N ILE A 69 -2.36 -13.48 5.39
CA ILE A 69 -2.24 -12.90 4.05
C ILE A 69 -3.27 -11.79 3.83
N GLU A 70 -4.50 -11.97 4.30
CA GLU A 70 -5.58 -10.99 4.19
C GLU A 70 -5.25 -9.71 4.96
N GLU A 71 -4.62 -9.83 6.13
CA GLU A 71 -4.20 -8.69 6.96
C GLU A 71 -2.99 -7.97 6.35
N ARG A 72 -2.04 -8.72 5.77
CA ARG A 72 -0.91 -8.16 5.01
C ARG A 72 -1.42 -7.35 3.81
N MET A 73 -2.40 -7.87 3.07
CA MET A 73 -3.03 -7.13 1.95
C MET A 73 -3.86 -5.95 2.44
N ASP A 74 -4.55 -6.08 3.58
CA ASP A 74 -5.29 -4.99 4.22
C ASP A 74 -4.37 -3.83 4.63
N ASN A 75 -3.12 -4.13 5.02
CA ASN A 75 -2.13 -3.11 5.39
C ASN A 75 -1.79 -2.15 4.22
N PHE A 76 -1.89 -2.60 2.97
CA PHE A 76 -1.70 -1.74 1.79
C PHE A 76 -2.91 -0.86 1.44
N LYS A 77 -4.12 -1.11 1.98
CA LYS A 77 -5.37 -0.46 1.48
C LYS A 77 -5.36 1.06 1.56
N LYS A 78 -4.63 1.61 2.54
CA LYS A 78 -4.50 3.05 2.78
C LYS A 78 -3.53 3.73 1.79
N MET A 79 -2.83 2.97 0.94
CA MET A 79 -1.92 3.48 -0.09
C MET A 79 -2.62 4.05 -1.34
N TRP A 80 -3.96 4.02 -1.41
CA TRP A 80 -4.74 4.58 -2.53
C TRP A 80 -4.41 4.04 -3.93
N LEU A 81 -3.87 2.82 -4.00
CA LEU A 81 -3.37 2.16 -5.20
C LEU A 81 -4.37 2.16 -6.38
N SER A 82 -3.88 2.40 -7.60
CA SER A 82 -4.65 2.17 -8.82
C SER A 82 -4.71 0.67 -9.15
N LYS A 83 -5.61 0.26 -10.06
CA LYS A 83 -5.69 -1.14 -10.50
C LYS A 83 -4.35 -1.64 -11.09
N THR A 84 -3.62 -0.77 -11.79
CA THR A 84 -2.31 -1.10 -12.36
C THR A 84 -1.26 -1.30 -11.28
N MET A 85 -1.24 -0.45 -10.24
CA MET A 85 -0.34 -0.61 -9.09
C MET A 85 -0.63 -1.90 -8.32
N VAL A 86 -1.91 -2.22 -8.11
CA VAL A 86 -2.32 -3.46 -7.44
C VAL A 86 -1.76 -4.69 -8.15
N LYS A 87 -1.75 -4.71 -9.48
CA LYS A 87 -1.14 -5.80 -10.26
C LYS A 87 0.36 -5.94 -9.99
N VAL A 88 1.09 -4.82 -10.05
CA VAL A 88 2.55 -4.81 -9.80
C VAL A 88 2.88 -5.28 -8.38
N ILE A 89 2.17 -4.75 -7.37
CA ILE A 89 2.36 -5.13 -5.97
C ILE A 89 2.00 -6.59 -5.74
N ALA A 90 0.86 -7.07 -6.25
CA ALA A 90 0.44 -8.46 -6.08
C ALA A 90 1.47 -9.43 -6.70
N LYS A 91 1.96 -9.14 -7.90
CA LYS A 91 3.00 -9.93 -8.57
C LYS A 91 4.31 -9.95 -7.79
N ALA A 92 4.77 -8.79 -7.31
CA ALA A 92 5.99 -8.69 -6.53
C ALA A 92 5.86 -9.42 -5.18
N TYR A 93 4.72 -9.28 -4.51
CA TYR A 93 4.46 -9.93 -3.23
C TYR A 93 4.35 -11.45 -3.37
N ALA A 94 3.69 -11.94 -4.43
CA ALA A 94 3.56 -13.36 -4.74
C ALA A 94 4.92 -14.07 -4.83
N LYS A 95 5.88 -13.46 -5.53
CA LYS A 95 7.26 -13.95 -5.65
C LYS A 95 7.96 -14.08 -4.28
N LEU A 96 7.66 -13.18 -3.35
CA LEU A 96 8.29 -13.14 -2.03
C LEU A 96 7.62 -14.06 -1.01
N SER A 97 6.29 -14.20 -1.09
CA SER A 97 5.50 -14.98 -0.13
C SER A 97 5.20 -16.41 -0.57
N ASN A 98 5.51 -16.76 -1.83
CA ASN A 98 5.12 -18.02 -2.46
C ASN A 98 3.59 -18.26 -2.46
N GLU A 99 2.81 -17.17 -2.50
CA GLU A 99 1.34 -17.22 -2.62
C GLU A 99 0.94 -16.98 -4.08
N PRO A 100 -0.21 -17.52 -4.54
CA PRO A 100 -0.70 -17.26 -5.89
C PRO A 100 -0.95 -15.77 -6.16
N GLU A 101 -0.40 -15.23 -7.25
CA GLU A 101 -0.58 -13.83 -7.66
C GLU A 101 -2.07 -13.46 -7.78
N GLU A 102 -2.88 -14.33 -8.39
CA GLU A 102 -4.31 -14.09 -8.60
C GLU A 102 -5.06 -13.91 -7.28
N LYS A 103 -4.73 -14.74 -6.27
CA LYS A 103 -5.30 -14.65 -4.92
C LYS A 103 -4.93 -13.31 -4.27
N LEU A 104 -3.65 -12.93 -4.29
CA LEU A 104 -3.19 -11.66 -3.71
C LEU A 104 -3.81 -10.46 -4.43
N ASN A 105 -3.91 -10.52 -5.76
CA ASN A 105 -4.50 -9.46 -6.58
C ASN A 105 -5.98 -9.26 -6.22
N ALA A 106 -6.75 -10.35 -6.16
CA ALA A 106 -8.16 -10.30 -5.82
C ALA A 106 -8.40 -9.68 -4.43
N ILE A 107 -7.66 -10.13 -3.42
CA ILE A 107 -7.76 -9.63 -2.05
C ILE A 107 -7.38 -8.14 -2.01
N LEU A 108 -6.20 -7.77 -2.51
CA LEU A 108 -5.70 -6.40 -2.45
C LEU A 108 -6.61 -5.43 -3.22
N LEU A 109 -7.11 -5.83 -4.39
CA LEU A 109 -8.03 -5.04 -5.18
C LEU A 109 -9.34 -4.82 -4.42
N GLN A 110 -9.90 -5.88 -3.83
CA GLN A 110 -11.13 -5.80 -3.05
C GLN A 110 -10.96 -4.85 -1.86
N LYS A 111 -9.90 -5.01 -1.06
CA LYS A 111 -9.59 -4.14 0.09
C LYS A 111 -9.43 -2.68 -0.32
N THR A 112 -8.72 -2.42 -1.42
CA THR A 112 -8.51 -1.07 -1.96
C THR A 112 -9.83 -0.43 -2.39
N ILE A 113 -10.68 -1.17 -3.13
CA ILE A 113 -11.99 -0.67 -3.58
C ILE A 113 -12.90 -0.38 -2.39
N GLN A 114 -13.00 -1.31 -1.43
CA GLN A 114 -13.83 -1.14 -0.24
C GLN A 114 -13.39 0.09 0.57
N PHE A 115 -12.08 0.27 0.75
CA PHE A 115 -11.54 1.44 1.44
C PHE A 115 -11.91 2.75 0.74
N LYS A 116 -11.67 2.84 -0.58
CA LYS A 116 -12.04 4.01 -1.40
C LYS A 116 -13.54 4.31 -1.31
N ARG A 117 -14.40 3.29 -1.46
CA ARG A 117 -15.86 3.42 -1.32
C ARG A 117 -16.27 3.96 0.05
N LYS A 118 -15.69 3.43 1.13
CA LYS A 118 -15.95 3.88 2.51
C LYS A 118 -15.62 5.37 2.68
N ILE A 119 -14.46 5.81 2.20
CA ILE A 119 -14.04 7.22 2.30
C ILE A 119 -14.93 8.12 1.45
N THR A 120 -15.23 7.74 0.20
CA THR A 120 -16.10 8.52 -0.69
C THR A 120 -17.52 8.65 -0.13
N LYS A 121 -18.10 7.56 0.38
CA LYS A 121 -19.42 7.58 1.03
C LYS A 121 -19.43 8.52 2.25
N LYS A 122 -18.40 8.46 3.10
CA LYS A 122 -18.27 9.37 4.25
C LYS A 122 -18.20 10.84 3.81
N LYS A 123 -17.41 11.17 2.79
CA LYS A 123 -17.33 12.53 2.24
C LYS A 123 -18.67 13.00 1.67
N TYR A 124 -19.36 12.14 0.92
CA TYR A 124 -20.68 12.43 0.37
C TYR A 124 -21.71 12.73 1.46
N LEU A 125 -21.81 11.88 2.48
CA LEU A 125 -22.72 12.09 3.61
C LEU A 125 -22.41 13.38 4.37
N LYS A 126 -21.13 13.68 4.62
CA LYS A 126 -20.72 14.95 5.24
C LYS A 126 -21.15 16.17 4.43
N ARG A 127 -21.09 16.13 3.10
CA ARG A 127 -21.55 17.23 2.23
C ARG A 127 -23.07 17.37 2.23
N LYS A 128 -23.81 16.27 2.38
CA LYS A 128 -25.27 16.28 2.45
C LYS A 128 -25.80 16.76 3.79
N ILE A 129 -25.19 16.32 4.89
CA ILE A 129 -25.66 16.58 6.26
C ILE A 129 -25.04 17.88 6.80
N GLY A 130 -23.78 18.17 6.45
CA GLY A 130 -23.03 19.36 6.89
C GLY A 130 -23.23 20.59 6.01
N ARG A 131 -24.33 20.68 5.25
CA ARG A 131 -24.85 21.95 4.72
C ARG A 131 -25.90 22.49 5.70
N LYS A 132 -25.42 23.00 6.83
CA LYS A 132 -25.93 24.16 7.54
C LYS A 132 -24.72 25.04 7.83
#